data_AF-A0A2N2YVM4-F1
#
_entry.id   AF-A0A2N2YVM4-F1
#
_cell.length_a   1.000
_cell.length_b   1.000
_cell.length_c   1.000
_cell.angle_alpha   90.00
_cell.angle_beta   90.00
_cell.angle_gamma   90.00
#
_symmetry.space_group_name_H-M   'P 1'
#
loop_
_entity.id
_entity.type
_entity.pdbx_description
1 polymer ?
#
loop_
_entity_poly.entity_id
_entity_poly.type
_entity_poly.pdbx_seq_one_letter_code
_entity_poly.pdbx_strand_id
1 'polypeptide(L)'
;EEYNYFLAVIFPDNQLNIIDYNRVVKDLNGLTPAEFIEKLKIGFEVEDMGAEIYKPKKLHNFSMYLEGKWYSLTSKPGTYNDNDPIGVLDVTVLSNQILDRLLDIKDLRTSKRIDFVGGIRGLGELKRRVDHGEMAAAFALYPVSMKQLIDIADTGNIMPPKTTWFEPKLRSGLVIHKLD
;
A
#
# COMPACT_ATOMS: atom_id res chain seq x y z
N GLU A 1 -19.08 23.86 27.19
CA GLU A 1 -17.79 23.65 26.51
C GLU A 1 -18.00 22.79 25.26
N GLU A 2 -18.31 23.42 24.12
CA GLU A 2 -18.54 22.70 22.85
C GLU A 2 -17.28 22.01 22.31
N TYR A 3 -16.09 22.44 22.75
CA TYR A 3 -14.82 21.79 22.40
C TYR A 3 -14.68 20.34 22.90
N ASN A 4 -15.56 19.89 23.81
CA ASN A 4 -15.60 18.49 24.27
C ASN A 4 -16.37 17.56 23.32
N TYR A 5 -16.95 18.09 22.25
CA TYR A 5 -17.76 17.34 21.31
C TYR A 5 -17.19 17.46 19.90
N PHE A 6 -17.32 16.39 19.14
CA PHE A 6 -17.04 16.38 17.71
C PHE A 6 -18.17 15.67 16.98
N LEU A 7 -18.44 16.07 15.75
CA LEU A 7 -19.40 15.37 14.91
C LEU A 7 -18.84 14.01 14.51
N ALA A 8 -19.57 12.94 14.85
CA ALA A 8 -19.25 11.58 14.45
C ALA A 8 -20.29 11.06 13.46
N VAL A 9 -19.84 10.23 12.52
CA VAL A 9 -20.71 9.43 11.65
C VAL A 9 -20.34 7.97 11.84
N ILE A 10 -21.35 7.11 12.01
CA ILE A 10 -21.17 5.68 12.24
C ILE A 10 -21.62 4.94 10.98
N PHE A 11 -20.74 4.09 10.47
CA PHE A 11 -21.02 3.25 9.31
C PHE A 11 -20.95 1.78 9.72
N PRO A 12 -21.92 0.95 9.29
CA PRO A 12 -21.78 -0.49 9.37
C PRO A 12 -20.54 -0.96 8.59
N ASP A 13 -19.79 -1.90 9.15
CA ASP A 13 -18.59 -2.46 8.51
C ASP A 13 -18.91 -3.13 7.17
N ASN A 14 -20.09 -3.76 7.06
CA ASN A 14 -20.57 -4.38 5.83
C ASN A 14 -21.00 -3.40 4.73
N GLN A 15 -20.95 -2.09 4.99
CA GLN A 15 -21.23 -1.04 4.00
C GLN A 15 -19.96 -0.27 3.58
N LEU A 16 -18.79 -0.66 4.09
CA LEU A 16 -17.51 -0.05 3.77
C LEU A 16 -16.61 -1.05 3.03
N ASN A 17 -16.06 -0.60 1.92
CA ASN A 17 -15.02 -1.30 1.19
C ASN A 17 -13.67 -0.65 1.48
N ILE A 18 -12.70 -1.47 1.88
CA ILE A 18 -11.30 -1.07 1.92
C ILE A 18 -10.66 -1.42 0.58
N ILE A 19 -10.12 -0.40 -0.08
CA ILE A 19 -9.37 -0.53 -1.32
C ILE A 19 -7.87 -0.38 -1.01
N ASP A 20 -7.06 -1.04 -1.83
CA ASP A 20 -5.61 -0.96 -1.81
C ASP A 20 -5.10 0.48 -1.97
N TYR A 21 -3.92 0.72 -1.40
CA TYR A 21 -3.20 1.96 -1.56
C TYR A 21 -1.81 1.62 -2.08
N ASN A 22 -1.56 1.84 -3.35
CA ASN A 22 -0.38 1.36 -4.07
C ASN A 22 0.81 2.30 -3.87
N ARG A 23 2.02 1.80 -4.10
CA ARG A 23 3.26 2.57 -4.00
C ARG A 23 3.91 2.69 -5.37
N VAL A 24 4.49 3.84 -5.66
CA VAL A 24 5.36 4.02 -6.81
C VAL A 24 6.66 4.66 -6.34
N VAL A 25 7.78 4.23 -6.90
CA VAL A 25 9.12 4.69 -6.52
C VAL A 25 9.82 5.31 -7.72
N LYS A 26 10.55 6.41 -7.49
CA LYS A 26 11.18 7.18 -8.56
C LYS A 26 12.45 6.55 -9.11
N ASP A 27 13.11 5.71 -8.33
CA ASP A 27 14.37 5.09 -8.67
C ASP A 27 14.57 3.80 -7.87
N LEU A 28 15.56 3.00 -8.27
CA LEU A 28 15.91 1.72 -7.65
C LEU A 28 17.14 1.81 -6.74
N ASN A 29 17.43 3.01 -6.21
CA ASN A 29 18.58 3.27 -5.32
C ASN A 29 19.94 2.89 -5.94
N GLY A 30 20.11 3.23 -7.23
CA GLY A 30 21.32 2.92 -8.00
C GLY A 30 21.43 1.48 -8.48
N LEU A 31 20.46 0.61 -8.18
CA LEU A 31 20.42 -0.75 -8.69
C LEU A 31 19.90 -0.78 -10.13
N THR A 32 20.45 -1.69 -10.92
CA THR A 32 19.82 -2.08 -12.18
C THR A 32 18.55 -2.90 -11.92
N PRO A 33 17.59 -2.93 -12.85
CA PRO A 33 16.39 -3.76 -12.76
C PRO A 33 16.68 -5.23 -12.50
N ALA A 34 17.71 -5.80 -13.14
CA ALA A 34 18.13 -7.18 -12.93
C ALA A 34 18.65 -7.41 -11.50
N GLU A 35 19.53 -6.53 -11.00
CA GLU A 35 20.03 -6.61 -9.61
C GLU A 35 18.91 -6.43 -8.58
N PHE A 36 17.95 -5.54 -8.86
CA PHE A 36 16.80 -5.33 -8.00
C PHE A 36 15.94 -6.61 -7.90
N ILE A 37 15.65 -7.26 -9.04
CA ILE A 37 14.93 -8.54 -9.08
C ILE A 37 15.69 -9.63 -8.31
N GLU A 38 17.00 -9.74 -8.47
CA GLU A 38 17.79 -10.73 -7.73
C GLU A 38 17.77 -10.47 -6.21
N LYS A 39 17.84 -9.21 -5.77
CA LYS A 39 17.72 -8.89 -4.34
C LYS A 39 16.32 -9.17 -3.80
N LEU A 40 15.26 -8.97 -4.59
CA LEU A 40 13.90 -9.31 -4.19
C LEU A 40 13.74 -10.81 -3.88
N LYS A 41 14.44 -11.68 -4.61
CA LYS A 41 14.38 -13.13 -4.39
C LYS A 41 14.83 -13.57 -2.99
N ILE A 42 15.54 -12.72 -2.23
CA ILE A 42 15.91 -12.99 -0.84
C ILE A 42 14.64 -13.08 0.03
N GLY A 43 13.71 -12.14 -0.13
CA GLY A 43 12.48 -12.07 0.68
C GLY A 43 11.22 -12.61 -0.01
N PHE A 44 11.25 -12.79 -1.33
CA PHE A 44 10.08 -13.10 -2.13
C PHE A 44 10.35 -14.26 -3.09
N GLU A 45 9.30 -15.00 -3.41
CA GLU A 45 9.21 -15.77 -4.65
C GLU A 45 8.78 -14.80 -5.76
N VAL A 46 9.57 -14.73 -6.84
CA VAL A 46 9.41 -13.74 -7.90
C VAL A 46 9.14 -14.45 -9.22
N GLU A 47 8.00 -14.15 -9.84
CA GLU A 47 7.59 -14.71 -11.14
C GLU A 47 7.33 -13.57 -12.14
N ASP A 48 7.87 -13.69 -13.36
CA ASP A 48 7.59 -12.76 -14.47
C ASP A 48 6.22 -13.13 -15.07
N MET A 49 5.27 -12.21 -15.01
CA MET A 49 3.90 -12.37 -15.49
C MET A 49 3.70 -11.78 -16.89
N GLY A 50 4.74 -11.18 -17.49
CA GLY A 50 4.68 -10.54 -18.80
C GLY A 50 4.08 -9.14 -18.77
N ALA A 51 3.56 -8.68 -19.91
CA ALA A 51 3.06 -7.31 -20.08
C ALA A 51 1.63 -7.08 -19.57
N GLU A 52 0.86 -8.16 -19.42
CA GLU A 52 -0.54 -8.11 -19.01
C GLU A 52 -0.68 -7.76 -17.53
N ILE A 53 -1.73 -7.02 -17.20
CA ILE A 53 -1.98 -6.58 -15.83
C ILE A 53 -2.09 -7.79 -14.90
N TYR A 54 -1.18 -7.85 -13.94
CA TYR A 54 -1.24 -8.79 -12.84
C TYR A 54 -1.82 -8.10 -11.60
N LYS A 55 -2.88 -8.68 -11.03
CA LYS A 55 -3.49 -8.23 -9.78
C LYS A 55 -3.09 -9.15 -8.63
N PRO A 56 -2.78 -8.62 -7.44
CA PRO A 56 -2.51 -9.44 -6.26
C PRO A 56 -3.70 -10.34 -5.93
N LYS A 57 -3.44 -11.62 -5.66
CA LYS A 57 -4.50 -12.64 -5.51
C LYS A 57 -4.88 -12.95 -4.06
N LYS A 58 -3.97 -12.72 -3.12
CA LYS A 58 -4.14 -13.05 -1.69
C LYS A 58 -3.22 -12.18 -0.83
N LEU A 59 -3.43 -12.21 0.48
CA LEU A 59 -2.52 -11.64 1.46
C LEU A 59 -1.09 -12.17 1.22
N HIS A 60 -0.09 -11.30 1.35
CA HIS A 60 1.34 -11.57 1.10
C HIS A 60 1.72 -11.80 -0.36
N ASN A 61 0.79 -11.58 -1.28
CA ASN A 61 1.07 -11.49 -2.70
C ASN A 61 0.96 -10.03 -3.14
N PHE A 62 1.92 -9.61 -3.95
CA PHE A 62 2.05 -8.25 -4.46
C PHE A 62 2.22 -8.33 -5.97
N SER A 63 1.90 -7.23 -6.64
CA SER A 63 2.25 -7.05 -8.05
C SER A 63 3.27 -5.94 -8.16
N MET A 64 4.38 -6.20 -8.82
CA MET A 64 5.37 -5.17 -9.14
C MET A 64 5.35 -4.91 -10.64
N TYR A 65 5.34 -3.64 -11.03
CA TYR A 65 5.53 -3.24 -12.42
C TYR A 65 6.89 -2.58 -12.58
N LEU A 66 7.69 -3.10 -13.50
CA LEU A 66 9.06 -2.68 -13.76
C LEU A 66 9.41 -2.95 -15.23
N GLU A 67 9.97 -1.97 -15.92
CA GLU A 67 10.45 -2.08 -17.32
C GLU A 67 9.48 -2.79 -18.29
N GLY A 68 8.23 -2.35 -18.32
CA GLY A 68 7.26 -2.89 -19.26
C GLY A 68 6.55 -4.16 -18.77
N LYS A 69 7.00 -4.77 -17.66
CA LYS A 69 6.53 -6.09 -17.20
C LYS A 69 5.95 -6.07 -15.80
N TRP A 70 4.97 -6.93 -15.59
CA TRP A 70 4.43 -7.27 -14.29
C TRP A 70 5.14 -8.48 -13.69
N TYR A 71 5.36 -8.43 -12.39
CA TYR A 71 5.93 -9.50 -11.60
C TYR A 71 5.00 -9.83 -10.45
N SER A 72 4.80 -11.12 -10.20
CA SER A 72 4.20 -11.62 -8.97
C SER A 72 5.29 -11.72 -7.91
N LEU A 73 5.09 -11.06 -6.77
CA LEU A 73 5.95 -11.20 -5.60
C LEU A 73 5.15 -11.87 -4.49
N THR A 74 5.55 -13.06 -4.07
CA THR A 74 4.94 -13.73 -2.92
C THR A 74 5.93 -13.74 -1.76
N SER A 75 5.58 -13.12 -0.63
CA SER A 75 6.47 -13.05 0.52
C SER A 75 6.77 -14.44 1.07
N LYS A 76 8.06 -14.69 1.35
CA LYS A 76 8.50 -15.95 1.96
C LYS A 76 8.22 -15.96 3.47
N PRO A 77 8.03 -17.14 4.07
CA PRO A 77 7.95 -17.27 5.53
C PRO A 77 9.14 -16.58 6.22
N GLY A 78 8.87 -15.91 7.34
CA GLY A 78 9.89 -15.15 8.10
C GLY A 78 10.14 -13.73 7.60
N THR A 79 9.48 -13.29 6.53
CA THR A 79 9.53 -11.88 6.08
C THR A 79 8.40 -11.00 6.62
N TYR A 80 7.40 -11.65 7.23
CA TYR A 80 6.26 -11.06 7.93
C TYR A 80 6.06 -11.79 9.26
N ASN A 81 5.30 -11.20 10.18
CA ASN A 81 5.05 -11.77 11.50
C ASN A 81 3.54 -11.94 11.75
N ASP A 82 3.05 -13.17 11.66
CA ASP A 82 1.64 -13.51 11.88
C ASP A 82 1.16 -13.23 13.31
N ASN A 83 2.07 -13.11 14.27
CA ASN A 83 1.76 -12.80 15.67
C ASN A 83 1.75 -11.28 15.95
N ASP A 84 2.06 -10.45 14.95
CA ASP A 84 2.05 -9.00 15.07
C ASP A 84 0.97 -8.42 14.12
N PRO A 85 -0.10 -7.82 14.68
CA PRO A 85 -1.17 -7.21 13.88
C PRO A 85 -0.68 -6.20 12.83
N ILE A 86 0.44 -5.51 13.09
CA ILE A 86 1.05 -4.59 12.12
C ILE A 86 2.05 -5.33 11.22
N GLY A 87 2.86 -6.21 11.80
CA GLY A 87 3.89 -6.99 11.11
C GLY A 87 3.38 -7.94 10.04
N VAL A 88 2.10 -8.34 10.11
CA VAL A 88 1.42 -9.16 9.10
C VAL A 88 0.88 -8.33 7.93
N LEU A 89 0.83 -6.99 8.03
CA LEU A 89 0.26 -6.19 6.95
C LEU A 89 1.22 -6.10 5.76
N ASP A 90 0.69 -6.30 4.55
CA ASP A 90 1.46 -6.19 3.31
C ASP A 90 2.13 -4.81 3.15
N VAL A 91 1.53 -3.73 3.67
CA VAL A 91 2.17 -2.41 3.71
C VAL A 91 3.45 -2.39 4.55
N THR A 92 3.49 -3.12 5.65
CA THR A 92 4.63 -3.23 6.56
C THR A 92 5.69 -4.10 5.92
N VAL A 93 5.30 -5.23 5.33
CA VAL A 93 6.20 -6.12 4.60
C VAL A 93 6.88 -5.40 3.44
N LEU A 94 6.09 -4.68 2.62
CA LEU A 94 6.62 -3.87 1.52
C LEU A 94 7.60 -2.80 2.03
N SER A 95 7.23 -2.10 3.11
CA SER A 95 8.05 -1.04 3.68
C SER A 95 9.38 -1.58 4.20
N ASN A 96 9.36 -2.66 4.97
CA ASN A 96 10.58 -3.21 5.58
C ASN A 96 11.46 -3.93 4.55
N GLN A 97 10.86 -4.80 3.72
CA GLN A 97 11.62 -5.69 2.85
C GLN A 97 12.09 -5.01 1.57
N ILE A 98 11.34 -4.03 1.05
CA ILE A 98 11.65 -3.38 -0.23
C ILE A 98 12.02 -1.92 -0.01
N LEU A 99 11.14 -1.12 0.58
CA LEU A 99 11.35 0.33 0.62
C LEU A 99 12.55 0.72 1.48
N ASP A 100 12.65 0.22 2.71
CA ASP A 100 13.79 0.47 3.60
C ASP A 100 15.01 -0.34 3.12
N ARG A 101 14.93 -1.67 3.19
CA ARG A 101 16.09 -2.56 3.00
C ARG A 101 16.75 -2.46 1.62
N LEU A 102 15.98 -2.28 0.54
CA LEU A 102 16.53 -2.24 -0.82
C LEU A 102 16.65 -0.82 -1.35
N LEU A 103 15.65 0.02 -1.08
CA LEU A 103 15.57 1.36 -1.68
C LEU A 103 16.05 2.49 -0.75
N ASP A 104 16.32 2.21 0.52
CA ASP A 104 16.70 3.18 1.56
C ASP A 104 15.66 4.31 1.72
N ILE A 105 14.38 3.95 1.69
CA ILE A 105 13.23 4.83 1.89
C ILE A 105 12.61 4.52 3.25
N LYS A 106 13.09 5.21 4.29
CA LYS A 106 12.69 4.98 5.69
C LYS A 106 11.44 5.76 6.09
N ASP A 107 11.42 7.06 5.82
CA ASP A 107 10.28 7.91 6.15
C ASP A 107 9.43 8.18 4.91
N LEU A 108 8.29 7.48 4.86
CA LEU A 108 7.29 7.57 3.81
C LEU A 108 6.54 8.91 3.76
N ARG A 109 6.61 9.71 4.83
CA ARG A 109 5.91 11.01 4.92
C ARG A 109 6.71 12.14 4.28
N THR A 110 8.03 12.04 4.33
CA THR A 110 8.96 13.11 3.90
C THR A 110 9.75 12.76 2.65
N SER A 111 9.89 11.47 2.33
CA SER A 111 10.64 11.04 1.15
C SER A 111 9.97 11.48 -0.16
N LYS A 112 10.75 12.15 -1.02
CA LYS A 112 10.35 12.55 -2.38
C LYS A 112 10.53 11.45 -3.42
N ARG A 113 11.13 10.32 -3.03
CA ARG A 113 11.44 9.15 -3.88
C ARG A 113 10.29 8.15 -3.96
N ILE A 114 9.22 8.38 -3.20
CA ILE A 114 8.01 7.56 -3.20
C ILE A 114 6.78 8.43 -3.39
N ASP A 115 5.78 7.89 -4.07
CA ASP A 115 4.45 8.44 -4.13
C ASP A 115 3.40 7.33 -4.02
N PHE A 116 2.14 7.71 -3.87
CA PHE A 116 1.06 6.81 -3.53
C PHE A 116 -0.11 6.94 -4.49
N VAL A 117 -0.67 5.80 -4.89
CA VAL A 117 -1.76 5.74 -5.85
C VAL A 117 -2.90 4.95 -5.22
N GLY A 118 -4.01 5.61 -4.92
CA GLY A 118 -5.19 4.92 -4.41
C GLY A 118 -5.74 3.92 -5.44
N GLY A 119 -6.12 2.73 -4.99
CA GLY A 119 -6.56 1.62 -5.85
C GLY A 119 -7.78 1.94 -6.71
N ILE A 120 -8.55 2.98 -6.38
CA ILE A 120 -9.64 3.51 -7.22
C ILE A 120 -9.16 3.94 -8.63
N ARG A 121 -7.89 4.33 -8.78
CA ARG A 121 -7.31 4.66 -10.09
C ARG A 121 -6.95 3.41 -10.90
N GLY A 122 -6.89 2.25 -10.25
CA GLY A 122 -6.58 0.97 -10.86
C GLY A 122 -5.10 0.77 -11.21
N LEU A 123 -4.78 -0.44 -11.63
CA LEU A 123 -3.42 -0.86 -11.99
C LEU A 123 -2.91 -0.23 -13.30
N GLY A 124 -3.81 0.23 -14.16
CA GLY A 124 -3.45 0.95 -15.38
C GLY A 124 -2.71 2.26 -15.10
N GLU A 125 -3.08 2.98 -14.03
CA GLU A 125 -2.38 4.21 -13.64
C GLU A 125 -0.95 3.91 -13.16
N LEU A 126 -0.74 2.80 -12.45
CA LEU A 126 0.60 2.37 -12.03
C LEU A 126 1.50 2.12 -13.25
N LYS A 127 0.99 1.34 -14.20
CA LYS A 127 1.65 1.06 -15.47
C LYS A 127 2.02 2.36 -16.20
N ARG A 128 1.06 3.26 -16.36
CA ARG A 128 1.24 4.54 -17.06
C ARG A 128 2.34 5.40 -16.45
N ARG A 129 2.41 5.51 -15.11
CA ARG A 129 3.45 6.32 -14.43
C ARG A 129 4.85 5.78 -14.64
N VAL A 130 5.01 4.45 -14.67
CA VAL A 130 6.29 3.82 -14.96
C VAL A 130 6.67 3.97 -16.44
N ASP A 131 5.76 3.65 -17.36
CA ASP A 131 6.01 3.73 -18.80
C ASP A 131 6.34 5.16 -19.27
N HIS A 132 5.78 6.18 -18.63
CA HIS A 132 6.04 7.58 -18.94
C HIS A 132 7.36 8.08 -18.32
N GLY A 133 8.09 7.23 -17.59
CA GLY A 133 9.35 7.61 -16.93
C GLY A 133 9.18 8.50 -15.70
N GLU A 134 7.96 8.68 -15.20
CA GLU A 134 7.72 9.43 -13.96
C GLU A 134 8.22 8.65 -12.73
N MET A 135 8.14 7.33 -12.80
CA MET A 135 8.49 6.39 -11.75
C MET A 135 9.33 5.25 -12.34
N ALA A 136 10.24 4.68 -11.55
CA ALA A 136 11.03 3.53 -11.96
C ALA A 136 10.28 2.21 -11.77
N ALA A 137 9.49 2.09 -10.69
CA ALA A 137 8.70 0.90 -10.40
C ALA A 137 7.40 1.25 -9.68
N ALA A 138 6.42 0.36 -9.80
CA ALA A 138 5.16 0.43 -9.07
C ALA A 138 4.88 -0.87 -8.33
N PHE A 139 4.22 -0.78 -7.19
CA PHE A 139 3.83 -1.90 -6.34
C PHE A 139 2.34 -1.80 -6.02
N ALA A 140 1.60 -2.82 -6.41
CA ALA A 140 0.22 -3.01 -6.00
C ALA A 140 0.14 -4.00 -4.84
N LEU A 141 -0.66 -3.64 -3.83
CA LEU A 141 -0.84 -4.44 -2.63
C LEU A 141 -2.19 -5.13 -2.63
N TYR A 142 -2.27 -6.24 -1.91
CA TYR A 142 -3.56 -6.82 -1.58
C TYR A 142 -4.29 -5.93 -0.56
N PRO A 143 -5.58 -5.59 -0.77
CA PRO A 143 -6.32 -4.73 0.16
C PRO A 143 -6.39 -5.30 1.57
N VAL A 144 -6.23 -4.44 2.57
CA VAL A 144 -6.43 -4.81 3.98
C VAL A 144 -7.90 -5.13 4.20
N SER A 145 -8.20 -6.21 4.93
CA SER A 145 -9.58 -6.58 5.27
C SER A 145 -10.13 -5.73 6.42
N MET A 146 -11.46 -5.59 6.48
CA MET A 146 -12.14 -4.94 7.62
C MET A 146 -11.78 -5.62 8.94
N LYS A 147 -11.67 -6.95 8.94
CA LYS A 147 -11.25 -7.72 10.12
C LYS A 147 -9.87 -7.31 10.61
N GLN A 148 -8.87 -7.23 9.73
CA GLN A 148 -7.51 -6.80 10.11
C GLN A 148 -7.50 -5.38 10.69
N LEU A 149 -8.29 -4.47 10.11
CA LEU A 149 -8.42 -3.11 10.63
C LEU A 149 -8.97 -3.10 12.06
N ILE A 150 -10.04 -3.86 12.32
CA ILE A 150 -10.66 -3.98 13.64
C ILE A 150 -9.70 -4.62 14.64
N ASP A 151 -9.06 -5.74 14.27
CA ASP A 151 -8.09 -6.44 15.12
C ASP A 151 -6.94 -5.50 15.57
N ILE A 152 -6.45 -4.64 14.67
CA ILE A 152 -5.40 -3.65 14.99
C ILE A 152 -5.93 -2.58 15.97
N ALA A 153 -7.15 -2.08 15.75
CA ALA A 153 -7.76 -1.11 16.64
C ALA A 153 -7.99 -1.68 18.06
N ASP A 154 -8.46 -2.92 18.16
CA ASP A 154 -8.72 -3.60 19.44
C ASP A 154 -7.44 -3.84 20.26
N THR A 155 -6.28 -3.93 19.60
CA THR A 155 -4.97 -4.05 20.28
C THR A 155 -4.38 -2.70 20.71
N GLY A 156 -5.06 -1.58 20.45
CA GLY A 156 -4.57 -0.23 20.77
C GLY A 156 -3.42 0.24 19.86
N ASN A 157 -3.16 -0.51 18.79
CA ASN A 157 -2.13 -0.19 17.81
C ASN A 157 -2.60 0.85 16.79
N ILE A 158 -1.65 1.57 16.19
CA ILE A 158 -1.94 2.59 15.18
C ILE A 158 -1.61 2.02 13.79
N MET A 159 -2.57 2.09 12.87
CA MET A 159 -2.36 1.71 11.47
C MET A 159 -1.20 2.50 10.85
N PRO A 160 -0.31 1.85 10.08
CA PRO A 160 0.70 2.56 9.31
C PRO A 160 0.05 3.61 8.40
N PRO A 161 0.72 4.75 8.11
CA PRO A 161 0.14 5.81 7.31
C PRO A 161 -0.16 5.33 5.88
N LYS A 162 -1.26 5.84 5.30
CA LYS A 162 -1.63 5.59 3.88
C LYS A 162 -1.78 4.09 3.57
N THR A 163 -2.45 3.37 4.47
CA THR A 163 -2.64 1.91 4.37
C THR A 163 -3.98 1.51 3.77
N THR A 164 -5.01 2.34 3.92
CA THR A 164 -6.39 2.00 3.51
C THR A 164 -7.05 3.16 2.78
N TRP A 165 -7.87 2.84 1.78
CA TRP A 165 -8.80 3.76 1.14
C TRP A 165 -10.24 3.26 1.34
N PHE A 166 -11.06 4.01 2.08
CA PHE A 166 -12.45 3.64 2.32
C PHE A 166 -13.37 4.16 1.21
N GLU A 167 -14.25 3.29 0.71
CA GLU A 167 -15.38 3.65 -0.15
C GLU A 167 -16.69 3.05 0.39
N PRO A 168 -17.83 3.78 0.31
CA PRO A 168 -17.94 5.14 -0.19
C PRO A 168 -17.29 6.14 0.77
N LYS A 169 -16.62 7.16 0.24
CA LYS A 169 -16.26 8.31 1.08
C LYS A 169 -17.53 8.99 1.59
N LEU A 170 -17.50 9.43 2.84
CA LEU A 170 -18.53 10.34 3.35
C LEU A 170 -18.61 11.54 2.39
N ARG A 171 -19.76 11.72 1.76
CA ARG A 171 -20.02 12.93 0.98
C ARG A 171 -20.14 14.07 1.96
N SER A 172 -19.10 14.89 2.05
CA SER A 172 -19.15 16.10 2.85
C SER A 172 -19.91 17.18 2.10
N GLY A 173 -20.91 17.77 2.77
CA GLY A 173 -21.45 19.09 2.44
C GLY A 173 -20.88 20.12 3.41
N LEU A 174 -20.95 21.41 3.05
CA LEU A 174 -20.59 22.48 3.97
C LEU A 174 -21.72 22.65 5.00
N VAL A 175 -21.45 22.36 6.27
CA VAL A 175 -22.34 22.71 7.39
C VAL A 175 -21.72 23.92 8.09
N ILE A 176 -22.41 25.06 8.05
CA ILE A 176 -21.99 26.26 8.81
C ILE A 176 -22.81 26.29 10.09
N HIS A 177 -22.15 26.03 11.22
CA HIS A 177 -22.71 26.26 12.56
C HIS A 177 -22.14 27.59 13.07
N LYS A 178 -22.99 28.60 13.28
CA LYS A 178 -22.56 29.86 13.90
C LYS A 178 -22.42 29.62 15.40
N LEU A 179 -21.27 29.99 15.94
CA LEU A 179 -21.04 30.09 17.37
C LEU A 179 -21.47 31.50 17.78
N ASP A 180 -22.42 31.62 18.71
CA ASP A 180 -22.78 32.90 19.34
C ASP A 180 -21.72 33.32 20.37
#